data_AF-A0A7Y3N5N4-F1
#
_entry.id   AF-A0A7Y3N5N4-F1
#
_cell.length_a   1.000
_cell.length_b   1.000
_cell.length_c   1.000
_cell.angle_alpha   90.00
_cell.angle_beta   90.00
_cell.angle_gamma   90.00
#
_symmetry.space_group_name_H-M   'P 1'
#
loop_
_entity.id
_entity.type
_entity.pdbx_description
1 polymer ?
#
loop_
_entity_poly.entity_id
_entity_poly.type
_entity_poly.pdbx_seq_one_letter_code
_entity_poly.pdbx_strand_id
1 'polypeptide(L)'
;MKKKTSLFVGLMTFLSSSMLFAQGEAAPAKEQNFLQTISMIAIALVFFYFILWRPEQKRRKAMEKQRSSLKKGDRVTAMGIVGIVVKIQDATVILKMYDGAKIEMLKASITDVQPGTEEDQKKADQD
;
A
#
# COMPACT_ATOMS: atom_id res chain seq x y z
N MET A 1 18.05 6.57 69.37
CA MET A 1 17.56 6.54 67.97
C MET A 1 17.90 7.85 67.23
N LYS A 2 19.18 8.16 66.94
CA LYS A 2 19.57 9.44 66.25
C LYS A 2 20.70 9.32 65.21
N LYS A 3 21.17 8.11 64.87
CA LYS A 3 22.33 7.91 63.95
C LYS A 3 21.98 7.57 62.50
N LYS A 4 20.71 7.32 62.15
CA LYS A 4 20.28 6.97 60.78
C LYS A 4 19.88 8.18 59.91
N THR A 5 19.58 9.33 60.51
CA THR A 5 19.20 10.55 59.79
C THR A 5 20.39 11.34 59.24
N SER A 6 21.60 11.18 59.80
CA SER A 6 22.80 11.88 59.31
C SER A 6 23.42 11.23 58.06
N LEU A 7 23.29 9.91 57.89
CA LEU A 7 23.82 9.20 56.72
C LEU A 7 22.97 9.40 55.47
N PHE A 8 21.66 9.61 55.63
CA PHE A 8 20.72 9.82 54.52
C PHE A 8 20.72 11.27 54.01
N VAL A 9 20.90 12.24 54.91
CA VAL A 9 21.09 13.65 54.52
C VAL A 9 22.43 13.83 53.79
N GLY A 10 23.51 13.17 54.24
CA GLY A 10 24.81 13.22 53.57
C GLY A 10 24.80 12.66 52.14
N LEU A 11 24.06 11.57 51.88
CA LEU A 11 23.92 10.99 50.54
C LEU A 11 23.04 11.83 49.61
N MET A 12 21.99 12.48 50.14
CA MET A 12 21.15 13.40 49.38
C MET A 12 21.84 14.72 49.05
N THR A 13 22.64 15.27 49.96
CA THR A 13 23.43 16.48 49.68
C THR A 13 24.54 16.22 48.66
N PHE A 14 25.13 15.01 48.65
CA PHE A 14 26.16 14.65 47.67
C PHE A 14 25.61 14.46 46.25
N LEU A 15 24.37 13.96 46.10
CA LEU A 15 23.71 13.80 44.79
C LEU A 15 23.27 15.16 44.20
N SER A 16 22.90 16.13 45.04
CA SER A 16 22.56 17.48 44.60
C SER A 16 23.78 18.32 44.18
N SER A 17 24.95 18.12 44.80
CA SER A 17 26.19 18.84 44.43
C SER A 17 26.78 18.37 43.10
N SER A 18 26.60 17.11 42.69
CA SER A 18 26.97 16.65 41.34
C SER A 18 26.12 17.26 40.23
N MET A 19 24.91 17.75 40.55
CA MET A 19 24.04 18.39 39.56
C MET A 19 24.40 19.87 39.34
N LEU A 20 25.12 20.49 40.29
CA LEU A 20 25.51 21.90 40.22
C LEU A 20 26.83 22.15 39.49
N PHE A 21 27.68 21.12 39.32
CA PHE A 21 28.94 21.22 38.56
C PHE A 21 28.84 20.68 37.11
N ALA A 22 27.67 20.19 36.70
CA ALA A 22 27.35 19.83 35.31
C ALA A 22 26.61 20.96 34.55
N GLN A 23 26.50 22.15 35.15
CA GLN A 23 25.92 23.33 34.53
C GLN A 23 27.01 24.38 34.28
N GLY A 24 27.95 24.00 33.43
CA GLY A 24 28.81 24.92 32.69
C GLY A 24 28.23 25.09 31.29
N GLU A 25 27.89 26.34 30.97
CA GLU A 25 27.57 26.88 29.64
C GLU A 25 26.15 26.69 29.06
N ALA A 26 25.69 27.79 28.47
CA ALA A 26 24.31 28.08 28.11
C ALA A 26 23.76 27.13 27.04
N ALA A 27 22.57 26.59 27.27
CA ALA A 27 21.77 25.94 26.25
C ALA A 27 20.49 26.75 25.95
N PRO A 28 20.54 27.78 25.09
CA PRO A 28 19.34 28.20 24.39
C PRO A 28 19.19 27.29 23.16
N ALA A 29 18.67 26.07 23.31
CA ALA A 29 18.51 25.18 22.15
C ALA A 29 17.40 24.13 22.23
N LYS A 30 16.53 24.09 23.25
CA LYS A 30 15.48 23.04 23.26
C LYS A 30 14.38 23.25 22.21
N GLU A 31 14.11 24.49 21.78
CA GLU A 31 13.14 24.76 20.69
C GLU A 31 13.72 24.55 19.29
N GLN A 32 14.99 24.90 19.06
CA GLN A 32 15.66 24.65 17.78
C GLN A 32 15.78 23.16 17.48
N ASN A 33 16.03 22.34 18.52
CA ASN A 33 16.06 20.88 18.42
C ASN A 33 14.67 20.27 18.15
N PHE A 34 13.58 20.88 18.61
CA PHE A 34 12.23 20.35 18.38
C PHE A 34 11.77 20.60 16.93
N LEU A 35 11.96 21.81 16.40
CA LEU A 35 11.71 22.12 14.98
C LEU A 35 12.62 21.31 14.05
N GLN A 36 13.88 21.09 14.42
CA GLN A 36 14.81 20.26 13.66
C GLN A 36 14.43 18.77 13.71
N THR A 37 13.97 18.27 14.86
CA THR A 37 13.48 16.89 15.01
C THR A 37 12.19 16.65 14.23
N ILE A 38 11.22 17.59 14.29
CA ILE A 38 10.00 17.52 13.49
C ILE A 38 10.33 17.61 12.00
N SER A 39 11.27 18.46 11.60
CA SER A 39 11.73 18.55 10.21
C SER A 39 12.34 17.22 9.73
N MET A 40 13.20 16.60 10.54
CA MET A 40 13.81 15.30 10.20
C MET A 40 12.77 14.18 10.09
N ILE A 41 11.81 14.14 11.02
CA ILE A 41 10.69 13.17 10.99
C ILE A 41 9.76 13.44 9.81
N ALA A 42 9.46 14.70 9.49
CA ALA A 42 8.62 15.07 8.36
C ALA A 42 9.26 14.65 7.03
N ILE A 43 10.58 14.85 6.86
CA ILE A 43 11.32 14.37 5.68
C ILE A 43 11.25 12.85 5.60
N ALA A 44 11.48 12.14 6.71
CA ALA A 44 11.38 10.68 6.74
C ALA A 44 9.96 10.18 6.38
N LEU A 45 8.91 10.82 6.90
CA LEU A 45 7.52 10.51 6.61
C LEU A 45 7.15 10.82 5.16
N VAL A 46 7.61 11.93 4.59
CA VAL A 46 7.40 12.27 3.18
C VAL A 46 8.08 11.24 2.28
N PHE A 47 9.32 10.84 2.59
CA PHE A 47 10.01 9.78 1.85
C PHE A 47 9.28 8.44 1.94
N PHE A 48 8.87 8.01 3.15
CA PHE A 48 8.12 6.77 3.35
C PHE A 48 6.74 6.81 2.67
N TYR A 49 6.02 7.92 2.77
CA TYR A 49 4.73 8.14 2.13
C TYR A 49 4.85 8.12 0.60
N PHE A 50 5.87 8.78 0.04
CA PHE A 50 6.09 8.80 -1.39
C PHE A 50 6.44 7.41 -1.94
N ILE A 51 7.17 6.60 -1.16
CA ILE A 51 7.49 5.21 -1.52
C ILE A 51 6.28 4.27 -1.41
N LEU A 52 5.33 4.51 -0.49
CA LEU A 52 4.10 3.71 -0.36
C LEU A 52 3.00 4.13 -1.36
N TRP A 53 2.92 5.41 -1.71
CA TRP A 53 1.90 5.94 -2.62
C TRP A 53 2.20 5.68 -4.11
N ARG A 54 3.48 5.72 -4.50
CA ARG A 54 3.92 5.47 -5.89
C ARG A 54 3.68 4.04 -6.41
N PRO A 55 3.83 2.95 -5.64
CA PRO A 55 3.63 1.59 -6.15
C PRO A 55 2.16 1.33 -6.48
N GLU A 56 1.22 1.87 -5.71
CA GLU A 56 -0.20 1.53 -5.86
C GLU A 56 -0.79 2.06 -7.16
N GLN A 57 -0.46 3.29 -7.54
CA GLN A 57 -0.89 3.85 -8.83
C GLN A 57 -0.31 3.07 -10.02
N LYS A 58 0.90 2.51 -9.90
CA LYS A 58 1.49 1.67 -10.95
C LYS A 58 0.78 0.32 -11.06
N ARG A 59 0.42 -0.31 -9.93
CA ARG A 59 -0.33 -1.57 -9.91
C ARG A 59 -1.72 -1.40 -10.50
N ARG A 60 -2.45 -0.35 -10.12
CA ARG A 60 -3.78 -0.05 -10.68
C ARG A 60 -3.73 0.19 -12.19
N LYS A 61 -2.79 1.01 -12.66
CA LYS A 61 -2.63 1.30 -14.10
C LYS A 61 -2.19 0.07 -14.90
N ALA A 62 -1.37 -0.81 -14.33
CA ALA A 62 -0.96 -2.06 -14.99
C ALA A 62 -2.14 -3.03 -15.16
N MET A 63 -2.97 -3.17 -14.11
CA MET A 63 -4.17 -4.01 -14.15
C MET A 63 -5.23 -3.46 -15.11
N GLU A 64 -5.42 -2.13 -15.15
CA GLU A 64 -6.28 -1.48 -16.15
C GLU A 64 -5.76 -1.72 -17.57
N LYS A 65 -4.45 -1.68 -17.79
CA LYS A 65 -3.85 -1.94 -19.11
C LYS A 65 -4.04 -3.39 -19.56
N GLN A 66 -3.88 -4.38 -18.68
CA GLN A 66 -4.20 -5.79 -18.99
C GLN A 66 -5.69 -6.01 -19.32
N ARG A 67 -6.60 -5.31 -18.64
CA ARG A 67 -8.03 -5.39 -18.95
C ARG A 67 -8.41 -4.73 -20.27
N SER A 68 -7.60 -3.79 -20.75
CA SER A 68 -7.81 -3.11 -22.03
C SER A 68 -7.39 -3.93 -23.25
N SER A 69 -6.56 -4.98 -23.07
CA SER A 69 -6.08 -5.83 -24.17
C SER A 69 -7.00 -7.02 -24.49
N LEU A 70 -8.17 -7.11 -23.85
CA LEU A 70 -9.16 -8.15 -24.10
C LEU A 70 -9.69 -8.05 -25.53
N LYS A 71 -9.74 -9.18 -26.24
CA LYS A 71 -10.35 -9.29 -27.58
C LYS A 71 -11.55 -10.22 -27.56
N LYS A 72 -12.43 -10.05 -28.54
CA LYS A 72 -13.52 -11.01 -28.78
C LYS A 72 -12.91 -12.36 -29.17
N GLY A 73 -13.49 -13.43 -28.64
CA GLY A 73 -13.00 -14.79 -28.83
C GLY A 73 -11.89 -15.22 -27.88
N ASP A 74 -11.37 -14.32 -27.02
CA ASP A 74 -10.41 -14.73 -25.99
C ASP A 74 -11.10 -15.61 -24.94
N ARG A 75 -10.34 -16.62 -24.47
CA ARG A 75 -10.75 -17.45 -23.36
C ARG A 75 -10.31 -16.76 -22.08
N VAL A 76 -11.26 -16.36 -21.26
CA VAL A 76 -10.98 -15.65 -20.01
C VAL A 76 -11.48 -16.42 -18.81
N THR A 77 -10.74 -16.29 -17.73
CA THR A 77 -11.11 -16.86 -16.44
C THR A 77 -11.44 -15.73 -15.48
N ALA A 78 -12.69 -15.69 -15.02
CA ALA A 78 -13.19 -14.73 -14.04
C ALA A 78 -13.57 -15.49 -12.76
N MET A 79 -12.83 -15.28 -11.67
CA MET A 79 -13.12 -15.87 -10.35
C MET A 79 -13.40 -17.40 -10.40
N GLY A 80 -12.62 -18.14 -11.19
CA GLY A 80 -12.75 -19.60 -11.35
C GLY A 80 -13.74 -20.05 -12.43
N ILE A 81 -14.49 -19.13 -13.04
CA ILE A 81 -15.38 -19.41 -14.17
C ILE A 81 -14.62 -19.18 -15.48
N VAL A 82 -14.58 -20.19 -16.35
CA VAL A 82 -13.93 -20.13 -17.67
C VAL A 82 -15.00 -19.92 -18.73
N GLY A 83 -14.80 -18.94 -19.60
CA GLY A 83 -15.72 -18.65 -20.71
C GLY A 83 -15.03 -17.94 -21.89
N ILE A 84 -15.78 -17.79 -22.97
CA ILE A 84 -15.33 -17.10 -24.19
C ILE A 84 -15.94 -15.70 -24.22
N VAL A 85 -15.14 -14.69 -24.56
CA VAL A 85 -15.60 -13.30 -24.68
C VAL A 85 -16.41 -13.13 -25.97
N VAL A 86 -17.71 -12.87 -25.84
CA VAL A 86 -18.60 -12.61 -26.99
C VAL A 86 -18.73 -11.11 -27.25
N LYS A 87 -18.86 -10.32 -26.19
CA LYS A 87 -19.01 -8.86 -26.30
C LYS A 87 -18.22 -8.15 -25.22
N ILE A 88 -17.52 -7.10 -25.63
CA ILE A 88 -16.77 -6.22 -24.75
C ILE A 88 -17.48 -4.87 -24.72
N GLN A 89 -17.83 -4.39 -23.54
CA GLN A 89 -18.37 -3.06 -23.28
C GLN A 89 -17.33 -2.26 -22.49
N ASP A 90 -17.56 -0.99 -22.16
CA ASP A 90 -16.51 -0.16 -21.55
C ASP A 90 -16.05 -0.68 -20.18
N ALA A 91 -16.98 -0.96 -19.27
CA ALA A 91 -16.71 -1.46 -17.92
C ALA A 91 -16.98 -2.97 -17.72
N THR A 92 -17.80 -3.57 -18.59
CA THR A 92 -18.26 -4.96 -18.48
C THR A 92 -17.92 -5.79 -19.72
N VAL A 93 -17.96 -7.12 -19.57
CA VAL A 93 -17.72 -8.11 -20.62
C VAL A 93 -18.81 -9.17 -20.52
N ILE A 94 -19.35 -9.58 -21.67
CA ILE A 94 -20.28 -10.69 -21.77
C ILE A 94 -19.50 -11.94 -22.14
N LEU A 95 -19.55 -12.91 -21.25
CA LEU A 95 -18.90 -14.20 -21.37
C LEU A 95 -19.94 -15.26 -21.72
N LYS A 96 -19.63 -16.11 -22.70
CA LYS A 96 -20.40 -17.31 -23.00
C LYS A 96 -19.74 -18.49 -22.30
N MET A 97 -20.49 -19.15 -21.43
CA MET A 97 -20.08 -20.39 -20.78
C MET A 97 -20.31 -21.58 -21.72
N TYR A 98 -19.73 -22.73 -21.36
CA TYR A 98 -19.88 -23.97 -22.12
C TYR A 98 -21.36 -24.38 -22.31
N ASP A 99 -22.20 -24.11 -21.32
CA ASP A 99 -23.64 -24.37 -21.32
C ASP A 99 -24.45 -23.35 -22.16
N GLY A 100 -23.79 -22.48 -22.92
CA GLY A 100 -24.43 -21.48 -23.77
C GLY A 100 -25.00 -20.26 -23.02
N ALA A 101 -25.05 -20.30 -21.69
CA ALA A 101 -25.44 -19.16 -20.86
C ALA A 101 -24.49 -17.97 -21.04
N LYS A 102 -25.07 -16.78 -21.23
CA LYS A 102 -24.36 -15.50 -21.32
C LYS A 102 -24.37 -14.83 -19.95
N ILE A 103 -23.20 -14.55 -19.39
CA ILE A 103 -23.04 -13.85 -18.11
C ILE A 103 -22.33 -12.52 -18.38
N GLU A 104 -22.88 -11.45 -17.83
CA GLU A 104 -22.21 -10.16 -17.78
C GLU A 104 -21.34 -10.06 -16.52
N MET A 105 -20.06 -9.79 -16.70
CA MET A 105 -19.11 -9.59 -15.61
C MET A 105 -18.36 -8.29 -15.78
N LEU A 106 -17.93 -7.71 -14.66
CA LEU A 106 -17.04 -6.56 -14.68
C LEU A 106 -15.68 -6.98 -15.27
N LYS A 107 -15.10 -6.14 -16.14
CA LYS A 107 -13.71 -6.28 -16.58
C LYS A 107 -12.75 -6.40 -15.40
N ALA A 108 -13.13 -5.78 -14.28
CA ALA A 108 -12.37 -5.81 -13.05
C ALA A 108 -12.20 -7.21 -12.45
N SER A 109 -13.14 -8.12 -12.71
CA SER A 109 -13.17 -9.46 -12.13
C SER A 109 -12.40 -10.51 -12.96
N ILE A 110 -11.89 -10.13 -14.13
CA ILE A 110 -11.09 -11.02 -14.97
C ILE A 110 -9.71 -11.18 -14.35
N THR A 111 -9.34 -12.44 -14.07
CA THR A 111 -8.10 -12.80 -13.38
C THR A 111 -7.03 -13.26 -14.36
N ASP A 112 -7.44 -13.98 -15.41
CA ASP A 112 -6.54 -14.51 -16.43
C ASP A 112 -7.17 -14.39 -17.82
N VAL A 113 -6.32 -14.12 -18.81
CA VAL A 113 -6.68 -13.95 -20.22
C VAL A 113 -5.79 -14.86 -21.05
N GLN A 114 -6.41 -15.87 -21.65
CA GLN A 114 -5.75 -16.77 -22.58
C GLN A 114 -6.18 -16.40 -24.00
N PRO A 115 -5.23 -16.22 -24.93
CA PRO A 115 -5.56 -15.98 -26.31
C PRO A 115 -6.39 -17.16 -26.82
N GLY A 116 -7.60 -16.87 -27.29
CA GLY A 116 -8.49 -17.91 -27.81
C GLY A 116 -7.93 -18.51 -29.08
N THR A 117 -8.00 -19.84 -29.19
CA THR A 117 -7.70 -20.56 -30.43
C THR A 117 -8.61 -20.04 -31.56
N GLU A 118 -8.14 -20.06 -32.82
CA GLU A 118 -8.87 -19.50 -33.98
C GLU A 118 -10.31 -20.03 -34.15
N GLU A 119 -10.63 -21.20 -33.58
CA GLU A 119 -11.99 -21.77 -33.54
C GLU A 119 -12.94 -21.07 -32.56
N ASP A 120 -12.43 -20.58 -31.43
CA ASP A 120 -13.22 -19.90 -30.40
C ASP A 120 -13.56 -18.45 -30.84
N GLN A 121 -12.71 -17.85 -31.69
CA GLN A 121 -12.95 -16.54 -32.31
C GLN A 121 -14.08 -16.59 -33.35
N LYS A 122 -14.15 -17.65 -34.17
CA LYS A 122 -15.22 -17.82 -35.16
C LYS A 122 -16.61 -18.01 -34.52
N LYS A 123 -16.69 -18.69 -33.38
CA LYS A 123 -17.95 -18.88 -32.64
C LYS A 123 -18.45 -17.61 -31.95
N ALA A 124 -17.54 -16.67 -31.64
CA ALA A 124 -17.90 -15.39 -31.01
C ALA A 124 -18.41 -14.35 -32.01
N ASP A 125 -17.96 -14.40 -33.28
CA ASP A 125 -18.44 -13.49 -34.34
C ASP A 125 -19.75 -13.95 -35.01
N GLN A 126 -20.17 -15.19 -34.77
CA GLN A 126 -21.40 -15.76 -35.33
C GLN A 126 -22.65 -15.58 -34.42
N ASP A 127 -22.49 -14.99 -33.23
CA ASP A 127 -23.51 -14.76 -32.18
C ASP A 127 -23.61 -13.28 -31.75
#